data_AF-A0A7C5XPA0-F1
#
_entry.id   AF-A0A7C5XPA0-F1
#
_cell.length_a   1.000
_cell.length_b   1.000
_cell.length_c   1.000
_cell.angle_alpha   90.00
_cell.angle_beta   90.00
_cell.angle_gamma   90.00
#
_symmetry.space_group_name_H-M   'P 1'
#
loop_
_entity.id
_entity.type
_entity.pdbx_description
1 polymer ?
#
loop_
_entity_poly.entity_id
_entity_poly.type
_entity_poly.pdbx_seq_one_letter_code
_entity_poly.pdbx_strand_id
1 'polypeptide(L)'
;MAEETGQERTERATPKRLREARERGQVARSRELGSAALLTTGAATLLLAGGHMGERTAALMRDALSLRGAELGRPEALLARLADALAAGYLTAAPLLVVAVVAAVAATLAVGGWVFSGQAVA
;
A
#
# COMPACT_ATOMS: atom_id res chain seq x y z
N MET A 1 39.78 15.93 -16.11
CA MET A 1 38.43 16.45 -15.83
C MET A 1 38.36 16.59 -14.33
N ALA A 2 38.60 17.82 -13.85
CA ALA A 2 38.91 18.11 -12.45
C ALA A 2 37.65 17.99 -11.59
N GLU A 3 37.85 17.39 -10.43
CA GLU A 3 36.92 17.22 -9.32
C GLU A 3 36.29 18.58 -8.93
N GLU A 4 35.00 18.77 -9.20
CA GLU A 4 34.23 19.81 -8.49
C GLU A 4 33.89 19.28 -7.09
N THR A 5 34.87 19.45 -6.21
CA THR A 5 34.77 19.29 -4.77
C THR A 5 33.56 20.08 -4.24
N GLY A 6 32.73 19.40 -3.46
CA GLY A 6 31.56 19.97 -2.80
C GLY A 6 31.94 21.13 -1.88
N GLN A 7 31.70 22.36 -2.34
CA GLN A 7 31.46 23.48 -1.44
C GLN A 7 30.03 23.34 -0.90
N GLU A 8 29.89 23.00 0.38
CA GLU A 8 28.63 23.12 1.10
C GLU A 8 28.25 24.60 1.16
N ARG A 9 27.49 25.05 0.15
CA ARG A 9 26.92 26.40 0.08
C ARG A 9 25.93 26.56 1.24
N THR A 10 26.29 27.37 2.23
CA THR A 10 25.50 27.64 3.45
C THR A 10 24.29 28.55 3.22
N GLU A 11 24.12 29.10 2.02
CA GLU A 11 23.02 29.97 1.68
C GLU A 11 21.78 29.22 1.22
N ARG A 12 20.60 29.75 1.57
CA ARG A 12 19.31 29.19 1.13
C ARG A 12 19.19 29.24 -0.39
N ALA A 13 18.74 28.15 -0.98
CA ALA A 13 18.52 28.07 -2.43
C ALA A 13 17.53 29.15 -2.91
N THR A 14 17.86 29.83 -4.00
CA THR A 14 16.99 30.82 -4.62
C THR A 14 15.71 30.16 -5.18
N PRO A 15 14.58 30.89 -5.26
CA PRO A 15 13.31 30.33 -5.74
C PRO A 15 13.39 29.76 -7.16
N LYS A 16 14.27 30.29 -8.03
CA LYS A 16 14.54 29.73 -9.37
C LYS A 16 15.19 28.34 -9.29
N ARG A 17 16.21 28.17 -8.43
CA ARG A 17 16.89 26.88 -8.22
C ARG A 17 15.96 25.82 -7.62
N LEU A 18 15.05 26.21 -6.72
CA LEU A 18 14.04 25.29 -6.16
C LEU A 18 13.04 24.80 -7.23
N ARG A 19 12.65 25.66 -8.17
CA ARG A 19 11.79 25.28 -9.31
C ARG A 19 12.51 24.32 -10.24
N GLU A 20 13.74 24.64 -10.64
CA GLU A 20 14.58 23.76 -11.49
C GLU A 20 14.88 22.41 -10.81
N ALA A 21 15.02 22.35 -9.48
CA ALA A 21 15.20 21.10 -8.75
C ALA A 21 13.93 20.23 -8.78
N ARG A 22 12.75 20.84 -8.62
CA ARG A 22 11.46 20.14 -8.79
C ARG A 22 11.25 19.68 -10.23
N GLU A 23 11.55 20.51 -11.23
CA GLU A 23 11.48 20.13 -12.65
C GLU A 23 12.39 18.94 -12.99
N ARG A 24 13.54 18.84 -12.32
CA ARG A 24 14.46 17.69 -12.41
C ARG A 24 14.07 16.49 -11.53
N GLY A 25 12.90 16.51 -10.88
CA GLY A 25 12.42 15.43 -10.01
C GLY A 25 13.15 15.28 -8.67
N GLN A 26 13.99 16.24 -8.29
CA GLN A 26 14.69 16.27 -7.00
C GLN A 26 13.76 16.81 -5.91
N VAL A 27 12.75 16.03 -5.59
CA VAL A 27 11.84 16.28 -4.46
C VAL A 27 12.35 15.58 -3.20
N ALA A 28 12.08 16.18 -2.04
CA ALA A 28 12.37 15.57 -0.77
C ALA A 28 11.71 14.18 -0.70
N ARG A 29 12.49 13.16 -0.36
CA ARG A 29 11.99 11.80 -0.11
C ARG A 29 12.27 11.47 1.35
N SER A 30 11.22 11.42 2.17
CA SER A 30 11.33 10.92 3.54
C SER A 30 10.97 9.45 3.52
N ARG A 31 11.97 8.60 3.63
CA ARG A 31 11.81 7.14 3.65
C ARG A 31 11.00 6.70 4.88
N GLU A 32 11.15 7.42 5.99
CA GLU A 32 10.50 7.12 7.26
C GLU A 32 9.01 7.51 7.29
N LEU A 33 8.62 8.58 6.58
CA LEU A 33 7.21 9.02 6.55
C LEU A 33 6.30 8.00 5.87
N GLY A 34 6.78 7.32 4.82
CA GLY A 34 6.04 6.23 4.17
C GLY A 34 5.75 5.07 5.12
N SER A 35 6.79 4.60 5.81
CA SER A 35 6.67 3.52 6.79
C SER A 35 5.76 3.90 7.96
N ALA A 36 5.92 5.11 8.51
CA ALA A 36 5.09 5.59 9.62
C ALA A 36 3.61 5.73 9.23
N ALA A 37 3.32 6.29 8.05
CA ALA A 37 1.96 6.42 7.55
C ALA A 37 1.31 5.04 7.36
N LEU A 38 2.01 4.10 6.72
CA LEU A 38 1.50 2.75 6.48
C LEU A 38 1.19 2.01 7.80
N LEU A 39 2.12 2.06 8.77
CA LEU A 39 1.94 1.40 10.07
C LEU A 39 0.78 2.00 10.87
N THR A 40 0.68 3.33 10.91
CA THR A 40 -0.38 4.02 11.65
C THR A 40 -1.76 3.77 11.04
N THR A 41 -1.91 3.88 9.71
CA THR A 41 -3.18 3.58 9.04
C THR A 41 -3.52 2.09 9.09
N GLY A 42 -2.53 1.21 8.99
CA GLY A 42 -2.72 -0.24 9.12
C GLY A 42 -3.22 -0.62 10.51
N ALA A 43 -2.59 -0.10 11.56
CA ALA A 43 -3.02 -0.29 12.94
C ALA A 43 -4.44 0.25 13.17
N ALA A 44 -4.73 1.48 12.71
CA ALA A 44 -6.06 2.07 12.82
C ALA A 44 -7.14 1.21 12.11
N THR A 45 -6.84 0.68 10.93
CA THR A 45 -7.76 -0.19 10.19
C THR A 45 -8.04 -1.48 10.95
N LEU A 46 -7.00 -2.10 11.52
CA LEU A 46 -7.17 -3.31 12.33
C LEU A 46 -7.95 -3.04 13.61
N LEU A 47 -7.75 -1.89 14.26
CA LEU A 47 -8.52 -1.53 15.46
C LEU A 47 -10.01 -1.31 15.15
N LEU A 48 -10.34 -0.70 14.02
CA LEU A 48 -11.72 -0.35 13.66
C LEU A 48 -12.46 -1.52 12.98
N ALA A 49 -11.78 -2.27 12.12
CA ALA A 49 -12.39 -3.31 11.27
C ALA A 49 -11.93 -4.74 11.60
N GLY A 50 -10.88 -4.91 12.42
CA GLY A 50 -10.27 -6.21 12.67
C GLY A 50 -11.19 -7.21 13.35
N GLY A 51 -12.08 -6.77 14.25
CA GLY A 51 -13.09 -7.64 14.86
C GLY A 51 -14.02 -8.26 13.81
N HIS A 52 -14.60 -7.43 12.95
CA HIS A 52 -15.46 -7.87 11.84
C HIS A 52 -14.70 -8.78 10.86
N MET A 53 -13.46 -8.42 10.50
CA MET A 53 -12.62 -9.24 9.63
C MET A 53 -12.30 -10.61 10.25
N GLY A 54 -12.02 -10.64 11.55
CA GLY A 54 -11.76 -11.86 12.31
C GLY A 54 -12.97 -12.79 12.35
N GLU A 55 -14.16 -12.25 12.64
CA GLU A 55 -15.42 -13.01 12.65
C GLU A 55 -15.72 -13.61 11.27
N ARG A 56 -15.58 -12.82 10.20
CA ARG A 56 -15.78 -13.31 8.83
C ARG A 56 -14.78 -14.39 8.46
N THR A 57 -13.51 -14.21 8.81
CA THR A 57 -12.47 -15.22 8.56
C THR A 57 -12.76 -16.52 9.30
N ALA A 58 -13.18 -16.43 10.57
CA ALA A 58 -13.58 -17.60 11.36
C ALA A 58 -14.82 -18.30 10.81
N ALA A 59 -15.78 -17.56 10.25
CA ALA A 59 -16.95 -18.13 9.59
C ALA A 59 -16.56 -18.86 8.29
N LEU A 60 -15.68 -18.25 7.48
CA LEU A 60 -15.15 -18.88 6.25
C LEU A 60 -14.40 -20.18 6.56
N MET A 61 -13.55 -20.19 7.59
CA MET A 61 -12.85 -21.40 8.01
C MET A 61 -13.81 -22.49 8.47
N ARG A 62 -14.84 -22.14 9.25
CA ARG A 62 -15.86 -23.10 9.69
C ARG A 62 -16.61 -23.69 8.50
N ASP A 63 -17.00 -22.87 7.52
CA ASP A 63 -17.72 -23.35 6.34
C ASP A 63 -16.82 -24.22 5.44
N ALA A 64 -15.60 -23.75 5.15
CA ALA A 64 -14.64 -24.45 4.30
C ALA A 64 -14.18 -25.80 4.88
N LEU A 65 -14.06 -25.89 6.22
CA LEU A 65 -13.70 -27.13 6.90
C LEU A 65 -14.91 -28.04 7.17
N SER A 66 -16.14 -27.54 6.98
CA SER A 66 -17.34 -28.36 7.03
C SER A 66 -17.56 -29.07 5.68
N LEU A 67 -17.01 -30.27 5.58
CA LEU A 67 -17.27 -31.17 4.45
C LEU A 67 -18.62 -31.85 4.66
N ARG A 68 -19.62 -31.45 3.88
CA ARG A 68 -20.92 -32.13 3.84
C ARG A 68 -20.78 -33.39 3.01
N GLY A 69 -21.25 -34.52 3.53
CA GLY A 69 -21.10 -35.83 2.87
C GLY A 69 -21.64 -35.90 1.43
N ALA A 70 -22.60 -35.03 1.08
CA ALA A 70 -23.16 -34.91 -0.27
C ALA A 70 -22.17 -34.35 -1.32
N GLU A 71 -21.09 -33.68 -0.89
CA GLU A 71 -20.11 -33.04 -1.77
C GLU A 71 -18.87 -33.93 -2.04
N LEU A 72 -18.66 -34.97 -1.22
CA LEU A 72 -17.51 -35.88 -1.32
C LEU A 72 -17.47 -36.69 -2.62
N GLY A 73 -18.56 -36.71 -3.40
CA GLY A 73 -18.64 -37.39 -4.69
C GLY A 73 -18.60 -36.47 -5.93
N ARG A 74 -18.45 -35.14 -5.76
CA ARG A 74 -18.51 -34.16 -6.84
C ARG A 74 -17.32 -33.19 -6.81
N PRO A 75 -16.19 -33.52 -7.48
CA PRO A 75 -14.99 -32.70 -7.45
C PRO A 75 -15.22 -31.28 -8.02
N GLU A 76 -16.10 -31.13 -9.01
CA GLU A 76 -16.49 -29.83 -9.56
C GLU A 76 -17.16 -28.91 -8.52
N ALA A 77 -17.96 -29.46 -7.60
CA ALA A 77 -18.61 -28.69 -6.55
C ALA A 77 -17.61 -28.24 -5.47
N LEU A 78 -16.61 -29.08 -5.16
CA LEU A 78 -15.50 -28.74 -4.27
C LEU A 78 -14.65 -27.59 -4.83
N LEU A 79 -14.36 -27.61 -6.13
CA LEU A 79 -13.59 -26.54 -6.78
C LEU A 79 -14.33 -25.19 -6.75
N ALA A 80 -15.64 -25.21 -7.01
CA ALA A 80 -16.49 -24.02 -6.92
C ALA A 80 -16.51 -23.44 -5.50
N ARG A 81 -16.70 -24.29 -4.47
CA ARG A 81 -16.65 -23.86 -3.05
C ARG A 81 -15.30 -23.25 -2.68
N LEU A 82 -14.20 -23.82 -3.18
CA LEU A 82 -12.86 -23.27 -2.95
C LEU A 82 -12.73 -21.87 -3.57
N ALA A 83 -13.21 -21.68 -4.80
CA ALA A 83 -13.21 -20.37 -5.46
C ALA A 83 -14.04 -19.33 -4.69
N ASP A 84 -15.22 -19.71 -4.20
CA ASP A 84 -16.07 -18.84 -3.38
C ASP A 84 -15.41 -18.48 -2.05
N ALA A 85 -14.76 -19.44 -1.40
CA ALA A 85 -14.02 -19.21 -0.15
C ALA A 85 -12.84 -18.25 -0.36
N LEU A 86 -12.09 -18.40 -1.46
CA LEU A 86 -11.00 -17.49 -1.83
C LEU A 86 -11.51 -16.09 -2.13
N ALA A 87 -12.59 -15.96 -2.90
CA ALA A 87 -13.22 -14.68 -3.21
C ALA A 87 -13.71 -13.98 -1.94
N ALA A 88 -14.38 -14.71 -1.06
CA ALA A 88 -14.86 -14.16 0.22
C ALA A 88 -13.70 -13.78 1.16
N GLY A 89 -12.62 -14.57 1.19
CA GLY A 89 -11.40 -14.25 1.93
C GLY A 89 -10.74 -12.98 1.41
N TYR A 90 -10.61 -12.85 0.08
CA TYR A 90 -10.11 -11.64 -0.56
C TYR A 90 -10.95 -10.41 -0.22
N LEU A 91 -12.28 -10.50 -0.33
CA LEU A 91 -13.20 -9.42 0.03
C LEU A 91 -13.14 -9.05 1.53
N THR A 92 -12.78 -10.00 2.38
CA THR A 92 -12.57 -9.75 3.82
C THR A 92 -11.28 -8.97 4.05
N ALA A 93 -10.21 -9.28 3.33
CA ALA A 93 -8.92 -8.57 3.42
C ALA A 93 -8.87 -7.26 2.61
N ALA A 94 -9.75 -7.10 1.62
CA ALA A 94 -9.74 -5.98 0.68
C ALA A 94 -9.71 -4.58 1.34
N PRO A 95 -10.48 -4.29 2.40
CA PRO A 95 -10.43 -2.96 3.05
C PRO A 95 -9.03 -2.61 3.55
N LEU A 96 -8.33 -3.56 4.17
CA LEU A 96 -6.97 -3.37 4.67
C LEU A 96 -5.98 -3.11 3.52
N LEU A 97 -6.11 -3.86 2.42
CA LEU A 97 -5.27 -3.68 1.23
C LEU A 97 -5.51 -2.31 0.58
N VAL A 98 -6.78 -1.89 0.46
CA VAL A 98 -7.15 -0.57 -0.08
C VAL A 98 -6.55 0.54 0.78
N VAL A 99 -6.69 0.46 2.12
CA VAL A 99 -6.09 1.46 3.01
C VAL A 99 -4.58 1.48 2.89
N ALA A 100 -3.91 0.32 2.80
CA ALA A 100 -2.46 0.25 2.62
C ALA A 100 -2.00 0.95 1.33
N VAL A 101 -2.69 0.72 0.21
CA VAL A 101 -2.39 1.39 -1.07
C VAL A 101 -2.63 2.90 -0.95
N VAL A 102 -3.77 3.31 -0.39
CA VAL A 102 -4.10 4.73 -0.20
C VAL A 102 -3.06 5.42 0.70
N ALA A 103 -2.65 4.78 1.78
CA ALA A 103 -1.63 5.31 2.69
C ALA A 103 -0.27 5.44 2.01
N ALA A 104 0.14 4.45 1.22
CA ALA A 104 1.39 4.50 0.46
C ALA A 104 1.37 5.65 -0.57
N VAL A 105 0.28 5.82 -1.31
CA VAL A 105 0.11 6.94 -2.26
C VAL A 105 0.03 8.29 -1.55
N ALA A 106 -0.70 8.38 -0.44
CA ALA A 106 -0.81 9.61 0.33
C ALA A 106 0.55 10.03 0.92
N ALA A 107 1.36 9.08 1.40
CA ALA A 107 2.67 9.36 1.93
C ALA A 107 3.65 9.86 0.85
N THR A 108 3.62 9.31 -0.37
CA THR A 108 4.45 9.83 -1.46
C THR A 108 4.03 11.23 -1.88
N LEU A 109 2.72 11.50 -1.95
CA LEU A 109 2.18 12.83 -2.27
C LEU A 109 2.48 13.87 -1.19
N ALA A 110 2.44 13.50 0.10
CA ALA A 110 2.68 14.41 1.22
C ALA A 110 4.12 14.94 1.27
N VAL A 111 5.10 14.12 0.87
CA VAL A 111 6.53 14.48 0.94
C VAL A 111 7.03 15.06 -0.38
N GLY A 112 6.65 14.43 -1.51
CA GLY A 112 7.11 14.82 -2.83
C GLY A 112 6.31 15.95 -3.48
N GLY A 113 5.06 16.17 -3.04
CA GLY A 113 4.09 16.96 -3.79
C GLY A 113 3.75 16.32 -5.15
N TRP A 114 2.87 16.96 -5.91
CA TRP A 114 2.55 16.53 -7.28
C TRP A 114 3.64 17.05 -8.24
N VAL A 115 4.73 16.31 -8.38
CA VAL A 115 5.84 16.68 -9.27
C VAL A 115 5.99 15.62 -10.36
N PHE A 116 5.39 15.89 -11.52
CA PHE A 116 5.54 15.08 -12.72
C PHE A 116 6.72 15.65 -13.53
N SER A 117 7.85 14.92 -13.57
CA SER A 117 9.02 15.31 -14.36
C SER A 117 9.26 14.27 -15.45
N GLY A 118 9.08 14.65 -16.72
CA GLY A 118 9.42 13.79 -17.86
C GLY A 118 10.92 13.47 -17.95
N GLN A 119 11.78 14.30 -17.33
CA GLN A 119 13.22 14.07 -17.22
C GLN A 119 13.58 13.09 -16.09
N ALA A 120 12.69 12.84 -15.12
CA ALA A 120 12.94 11.91 -14.02
C ALA A 120 12.55 10.45 -14.36
N VAL A 121 11.89 10.24 -15.50
CA VAL A 121 11.44 8.93 -16.00
C VAL A 121 12.35 8.39 -17.10
N ALA A 122 13.17 9.24 -17.73
CA ALA A 122 14.18 8.90 -18.73
C ALA A 122 15.56 8.71 -18.09
#